data_AF-A0A662WDP5-F1
#
_entry.id   AF-A0A662WDP5-F1
#
_cell.length_a   1.000
_cell.length_b   1.000
_cell.length_c   1.000
_cell.angle_alpha   90.00
_cell.angle_beta   90.00
_cell.angle_gamma   90.00
#
_symmetry.space_group_name_H-M   'P 1'
#
loop_
_entity.id
_entity.type
_entity.pdbx_description
1 polymer ?
#
loop_
_entity_poly.entity_id
_entity_poly.type
_entity_poly.pdbx_seq_one_letter_code
_entity_poly.pdbx_strand_id
1 'polypeptide(L)'
;MGKGLFAARKLIENRKKFRWSDKRYVRKVLELNVKADPLEGAPMARGIVLEKIGIEARQPNSGIRKAVRVQLIKNGRQITAFTPGDGAINFIDEHDEVIVEKIGGRMGRSMGDIPGVRYKVIKVNNVSLKELWKGRKEKPLR
;
A
#
# COMPACT_ATOMS: atom_id res chain seq x y z
N MET A 1 19.66 18.01 33.27
CA MET A 1 18.46 17.43 33.94
C MET A 1 18.61 17.66 35.43
N GLY A 2 17.56 18.13 36.13
CA GLY A 2 17.60 18.25 37.59
C GLY A 2 17.67 16.88 38.25
N LYS A 3 18.58 16.69 39.22
CA LYS A 3 18.78 15.43 39.96
C LYS A 3 18.21 15.47 41.39
N GLY A 4 17.44 16.51 41.73
CA GLY A 4 16.90 16.70 43.08
C GLY A 4 15.77 15.72 43.42
N LEU A 5 15.64 15.39 44.71
CA LEU A 5 14.68 14.41 45.23
C LEU A 5 13.21 14.77 44.91
N PHE A 6 12.88 16.07 44.83
CA PHE A 6 11.53 16.58 44.50
C PHE A 6 11.38 17.07 43.04
N ALA A 7 12.32 16.74 42.14
CA ALA A 7 12.32 17.23 40.75
C ALA A 7 11.43 16.42 39.78
N ALA A 8 10.70 15.41 40.26
CA ALA A 8 9.97 14.43 39.45
C ALA A 8 8.98 15.08 38.45
N ARG A 9 8.18 16.05 38.90
CA ARG A 9 7.20 16.75 38.04
C ARG A 9 7.87 17.38 36.83
N LYS A 10 8.98 18.10 37.04
CA LYS A 10 9.72 18.78 35.97
C LYS A 10 10.34 17.78 35.00
N LEU A 11 10.85 16.65 35.49
CA LEU A 11 11.40 15.58 34.65
C LEU A 11 10.31 14.96 33.76
N ILE A 12 9.12 14.73 34.29
CA ILE A 12 7.97 14.21 33.52
C ILE A 12 7.53 15.21 32.44
N GLU A 13 7.35 16.48 32.80
CA GLU A 13 6.98 17.53 31.84
C GLU A 13 8.00 17.67 30.71
N ASN A 14 9.30 17.69 31.05
CA ASN A 14 10.37 17.73 30.07
C ASN A 14 10.33 16.49 29.15
N ARG A 15 10.17 15.28 29.72
CA ARG A 15 10.05 14.06 28.91
C ARG A 15 8.83 14.12 27.99
N LYS A 16 7.67 14.59 28.46
CA LYS A 16 6.47 14.78 27.63
C LYS A 16 6.74 15.77 26.50
N LYS A 17 7.37 16.92 26.79
CA LYS A 17 7.74 17.93 25.79
C LYS A 17 8.68 17.38 24.73
N PHE A 18 9.77 16.73 25.12
CA PHE A 18 10.73 16.15 24.18
C PHE A 18 10.19 14.92 23.44
N ARG A 19 9.20 14.20 23.99
CA ARG A 19 8.57 13.07 23.28
C ARG A 19 7.87 13.52 22.00
N TRP A 20 7.39 14.76 21.93
CA TRP A 20 6.77 15.31 20.71
C TRP A 20 7.78 15.56 19.57
N SER A 21 9.09 15.55 19.81
CA SER A 21 10.07 15.61 18.70
C SER A 21 10.26 14.25 18.01
N ASP A 22 9.82 13.15 18.62
CA ASP A 22 9.84 11.82 17.99
C ASP A 22 8.72 11.71 16.94
N LYS A 23 9.14 11.64 15.67
CA LYS A 23 8.25 11.48 14.51
C LYS A 23 7.34 10.27 14.62
N ARG A 24 7.79 9.15 15.21
CA ARG A 24 6.95 7.94 15.36
C ARG A 24 5.83 8.17 16.36
N TYR A 25 6.15 8.83 17.48
CA TYR A 25 5.18 9.20 18.50
C TYR A 25 4.11 10.13 17.94
N VAL A 26 4.52 11.21 17.26
CA VAL A 26 3.59 12.18 16.65
C VAL A 26 2.65 11.52 15.65
N ARG A 27 3.18 10.71 14.72
CA ARG A 27 2.35 10.02 13.71
C ARG A 27 1.37 9.02 14.32
N LYS A 28 1.74 8.40 15.44
CA LYS A 28 0.86 7.46 16.16
C LYS A 28 -0.25 8.21 16.90
N VAL A 29 0.08 9.21 17.71
CA VAL A 29 -0.90 9.92 18.56
C VAL A 29 -1.91 10.70 17.73
N LEU A 30 -1.48 11.29 16.61
CA LEU A 30 -2.35 12.06 15.71
C LEU A 30 -3.03 11.19 14.63
N GLU A 31 -2.75 9.88 14.62
CA GLU A 31 -3.27 8.90 13.66
C GLU A 31 -3.09 9.30 12.18
N LEU A 32 -2.03 10.07 11.90
CA LEU A 32 -1.81 10.68 10.58
C LEU A 32 -1.72 9.64 9.46
N ASN A 33 -1.18 8.47 9.77
CA ASN A 33 -1.05 7.40 8.80
C ASN A 33 -2.42 6.84 8.38
N VAL A 34 -3.36 6.69 9.32
CA VAL A 34 -4.70 6.14 9.04
C VAL A 34 -5.50 7.13 8.19
N LYS A 35 -5.46 8.41 8.56
CA LYS A 35 -6.16 9.50 7.84
C LYS A 35 -5.67 9.65 6.39
N ALA A 36 -4.37 9.51 6.16
CA ALA A 36 -3.78 9.69 4.83
C ALA A 36 -3.93 8.45 3.94
N ASP A 37 -3.99 7.24 4.51
CA ASP A 37 -4.00 5.98 3.78
C ASP A 37 -5.30 5.80 2.98
N PRO A 38 -5.24 5.57 1.65
CA PRO A 38 -6.38 5.12 0.86
C PRO A 38 -7.08 3.88 1.42
N LEU A 39 -6.34 3.00 2.11
CA LEU A 39 -6.90 1.82 2.76
C LEU A 39 -7.42 2.08 4.18
N GLU A 40 -7.36 3.32 4.70
CA GLU A 40 -7.81 3.68 6.06
C GLU A 40 -7.26 2.74 7.15
N GLY A 41 -6.02 2.26 6.98
CA GLY A 41 -5.38 1.34 7.91
C GLY A 41 -5.70 -0.14 7.71
N ALA A 42 -6.61 -0.51 6.79
CA ALA A 42 -6.90 -1.90 6.47
C ALA A 42 -5.72 -2.60 5.77
N PRO A 43 -5.51 -3.91 5.99
CA PRO A 43 -4.44 -4.66 5.32
C PRO A 43 -4.71 -4.90 3.83
N MET A 44 -5.99 -5.07 3.47
CA MET A 44 -6.45 -5.33 2.11
C MET A 44 -7.68 -4.47 1.81
N ALA A 45 -7.94 -4.23 0.52
CA ALA A 45 -9.22 -3.68 0.06
C ALA A 45 -9.66 -4.30 -1.26
N ARG A 46 -10.97 -4.23 -1.49
CA ARG A 46 -11.61 -4.56 -2.76
C ARG A 46 -11.70 -3.30 -3.62
N GLY A 47 -11.52 -3.46 -4.92
CA GLY A 47 -11.64 -2.38 -5.88
C GLY A 47 -12.00 -2.87 -7.27
N ILE A 48 -12.36 -1.93 -8.12
CA ILE A 48 -12.72 -2.16 -9.52
C ILE A 48 -11.60 -1.60 -10.39
N VAL A 49 -11.18 -2.36 -11.39
CA VAL A 49 -10.16 -1.93 -12.35
C VAL A 49 -10.74 -0.89 -13.30
N LEU A 50 -10.04 0.23 -13.46
CA LEU A 50 -10.39 1.30 -14.40
C LEU A 50 -9.63 1.15 -15.72
N GLU A 51 -8.30 1.07 -15.65
CA GLU A 51 -7.44 1.01 -16.84
C GLU A 51 -6.14 0.26 -16.55
N LYS A 52 -5.55 -0.33 -17.60
CA LYS A 52 -4.22 -0.95 -17.58
C LYS A 52 -3.16 0.10 -17.89
N ILE A 53 -2.10 0.15 -17.08
CA ILE A 53 -1.03 1.16 -17.19
C ILE A 53 0.35 0.51 -17.24
N GLY A 54 1.25 1.11 -18.02
CA GLY A 54 2.68 0.83 -17.97
C GLY A 54 3.42 1.91 -17.18
N ILE A 55 4.24 1.51 -16.21
CA ILE A 55 5.08 2.42 -15.43
C ILE A 55 6.54 2.15 -15.76
N GLU A 56 7.28 3.17 -16.17
CA GLU A 56 8.71 3.03 -16.43
C GLU A 56 9.46 2.74 -15.14
N ALA A 57 10.39 1.78 -15.23
CA ALA A 57 11.30 1.48 -14.13
C ALA A 57 12.19 2.68 -13.82
N ARG A 58 12.52 2.88 -12.55
CA ARG A 58 13.48 3.89 -12.15
C ARG A 58 14.88 3.50 -12.63
N GLN A 59 15.62 4.47 -13.17
CA GLN A 59 17.05 4.35 -13.46
C GLN A 59 17.79 3.77 -12.23
N PRO A 60 18.71 2.80 -12.40
CA PRO A 60 19.45 2.42 -13.61
C PRO A 60 18.80 1.30 -14.47
N ASN A 61 17.64 0.80 -14.06
CA ASN A 61 16.96 -0.27 -14.78
C ASN A 61 16.16 0.29 -15.96
N SER A 62 16.00 -0.51 -17.02
CA SER A 62 15.11 -0.24 -18.15
C SER A 62 13.97 -1.26 -18.18
N GLY A 63 12.78 -0.81 -18.59
CA GLY A 63 11.60 -1.67 -18.76
C GLY A 63 10.30 -1.05 -18.25
N ILE A 64 9.19 -1.62 -18.69
CA ILE A 64 7.84 -1.18 -18.33
C ILE A 64 7.24 -2.17 -17.33
N ARG A 65 6.94 -1.69 -16.12
CA ARG A 65 6.24 -2.42 -15.07
C ARG A 65 4.74 -2.31 -15.30
N LYS A 66 4.07 -3.44 -15.50
CA LYS A 66 2.62 -3.49 -15.75
C LYS A 66 1.85 -3.30 -14.44
N ALA A 67 0.98 -2.30 -14.43
CA ALA A 67 0.15 -1.92 -13.30
C ALA A 67 -1.29 -1.69 -13.76
N VAL A 68 -2.20 -1.55 -12.80
CA VAL A 68 -3.60 -1.23 -13.04
C VAL A 68 -4.02 -0.07 -12.15
N ARG A 69 -4.87 0.82 -12.67
CA ARG A 69 -5.61 1.76 -11.84
C ARG A 69 -6.83 1.09 -11.29
N VAL A 70 -7.00 1.21 -9.98
CA VAL A 70 -8.08 0.57 -9.24
C VAL A 70 -8.82 1.66 -8.47
N GLN A 71 -10.14 1.67 -8.61
CA GLN A 71 -11.01 2.46 -7.75
C GLN A 71 -11.45 1.61 -6.56
N LEU A 72 -11.16 2.06 -5.35
CA LEU A 72 -11.57 1.37 -4.13
C LEU A 72 -13.08 1.48 -3.94
N ILE A 73 -13.76 0.36 -3.72
CA ILE A 73 -15.22 0.34 -3.54
C ILE A 73 -15.64 1.11 -2.27
N LYS A 74 -14.83 1.01 -1.21
CA LYS A 74 -15.18 1.53 0.11
C LYS A 74 -15.23 3.06 0.21
N ASN A 75 -14.39 3.77 -0.55
CA ASN A 75 -14.23 5.22 -0.43
C ASN A 75 -14.10 5.93 -1.80
N GLY A 76 -14.23 5.21 -2.91
CA GLY A 76 -14.16 5.75 -4.27
C GLY A 76 -12.78 6.28 -4.67
N ARG A 77 -11.76 6.19 -3.80
CA ARG A 77 -10.41 6.70 -4.08
C ARG A 77 -9.73 5.82 -5.12
N GLN A 78 -9.00 6.47 -6.02
CA GLN A 78 -8.22 5.79 -7.03
C GLN A 78 -6.80 5.52 -6.53
N ILE A 79 -6.31 4.31 -6.78
CA ILE A 79 -4.95 3.89 -6.47
C ILE A 79 -4.34 3.20 -7.68
N THR A 80 -3.02 3.15 -7.72
CA THR A 80 -2.27 2.35 -8.69
C THR A 80 -1.74 1.10 -8.00
N ALA A 81 -2.03 -0.07 -8.57
CA ALA A 81 -1.61 -1.37 -8.06
C ALA A 81 -0.72 -2.08 -9.09
N PHE A 82 0.41 -2.61 -8.64
CA PHE A 82 1.31 -3.42 -9.45
C PHE A 82 0.75 -4.83 -9.66
N THR A 83 1.02 -5.42 -10.83
CA THR A 83 0.58 -6.78 -11.16
C THR A 83 1.77 -7.72 -11.09
N PRO A 84 1.89 -8.56 -10.04
CA PRO A 84 3.01 -9.48 -9.90
C PRO A 84 2.84 -10.71 -10.78
N GLY A 85 3.94 -11.17 -11.38
CA GLY A 85 3.98 -12.32 -12.28
C GLY A 85 4.08 -11.91 -13.74
N ASP A 86 4.85 -12.67 -14.51
CA ASP A 86 4.98 -12.42 -15.94
C ASP A 86 3.67 -12.73 -16.68
N GLY A 87 3.27 -11.86 -17.61
CA GLY A 87 1.98 -11.95 -18.30
C GLY A 87 0.74 -11.83 -17.41
N ALA A 88 0.87 -11.60 -16.10
CA ALA A 88 -0.25 -11.60 -15.16
C ALA A 88 -1.31 -10.52 -15.46
N ILE A 89 -0.91 -9.46 -16.18
CA ILE A 89 -1.80 -8.40 -16.66
C ILE A 89 -2.86 -8.90 -17.65
N ASN A 90 -2.63 -10.05 -18.31
CA ASN A 90 -3.57 -10.62 -19.27
C ASN A 90 -4.80 -11.25 -18.59
N PHE A 91 -4.71 -11.58 -17.30
CA PHE A 91 -5.84 -12.15 -16.54
C PHE A 91 -6.78 -11.09 -15.97
N ILE A 92 -6.36 -9.82 -15.97
CA ILE A 92 -7.13 -8.72 -15.42
C ILE A 92 -7.75 -7.96 -16.58
N ASP A 93 -9.04 -7.70 -16.54
CA ASP A 93 -9.72 -6.85 -17.52
C ASP A 93 -10.27 -5.58 -16.87
N GLU A 94 -10.69 -4.64 -17.69
CA GLU A 94 -11.38 -3.44 -17.21
C GLU A 94 -12.71 -3.86 -16.55
N HIS A 95 -13.09 -3.17 -15.48
CA HIS A 95 -14.27 -3.50 -14.66
C HIS A 95 -14.24 -4.86 -13.93
N ASP A 96 -13.09 -5.54 -13.90
CA ASP A 96 -12.90 -6.67 -13.00
C ASP A 96 -12.82 -6.23 -11.55
N GLU A 97 -13.25 -7.12 -10.67
CA GLU A 97 -13.09 -6.94 -9.24
C GLU A 97 -11.73 -7.49 -8.80
N VAL A 98 -10.95 -6.66 -8.12
CA VAL A 98 -9.62 -7.02 -7.63
C VAL A 98 -9.49 -6.78 -6.13
N ILE A 99 -8.70 -7.64 -5.48
CA ILE A 99 -8.24 -7.42 -4.10
C ILE A 99 -6.80 -6.95 -4.15
N VAL A 100 -6.56 -5.81 -3.50
CA VAL A 100 -5.27 -5.15 -3.39
C VAL A 100 -4.72 -5.23 -1.97
N GLU A 101 -3.40 -5.32 -1.86
CA GLU A 101 -2.67 -5.12 -0.61
C GLU A 101 -1.48 -4.18 -0.82
N LYS A 102 -0.87 -3.77 0.29
CA LYS A 102 0.40 -3.05 0.27
C LYS A 102 1.50 -3.95 -0.29
N ILE A 103 2.35 -3.38 -1.15
CA ILE A 103 3.47 -4.11 -1.79
C ILE A 103 4.56 -4.53 -0.79
N GLY A 104 4.59 -3.92 0.40
CA GLY A 104 5.53 -4.25 1.48
C GLY A 104 6.82 -3.42 1.49
N GLY A 105 6.86 -2.28 0.79
CA GLY A 105 8.05 -1.41 0.76
C GLY A 105 8.37 -0.74 2.11
N ARG A 106 9.58 -0.18 2.22
CA ARG A 106 10.08 0.45 3.46
C ARG A 106 9.11 1.53 3.97
N MET A 107 8.63 1.37 5.21
CA MET A 107 7.63 2.27 5.82
C MET A 107 6.34 2.43 4.99
N GLY A 108 5.92 1.38 4.26
CA GLY A 108 4.71 1.41 3.42
C GLY A 108 4.85 2.23 2.15
N ARG A 109 6.08 2.49 1.71
CA ARG A 109 6.38 3.17 0.44
C ARG A 109 6.43 2.18 -0.72
N SER A 110 6.76 2.69 -1.90
CA SER A 110 7.02 1.85 -3.06
C SER A 110 8.18 0.88 -2.84
N MET A 111 8.17 -0.20 -3.60
CA MET A 111 9.17 -1.25 -3.54
C MET A 111 10.08 -1.19 -4.76
N GLY A 112 11.39 -1.33 -4.53
CA GLY A 112 12.38 -1.49 -5.60
C GLY A 112 12.38 -0.34 -6.60
N ASP A 113 12.31 -0.70 -7.88
CA ASP A 113 12.40 0.20 -9.02
C ASP A 113 11.05 0.70 -9.55
N ILE A 114 9.94 0.43 -8.85
CA ILE A 114 8.59 0.83 -9.26
C ILE A 114 8.24 2.18 -8.60
N PRO A 115 8.40 3.32 -9.30
CA PRO A 115 8.11 4.63 -8.70
C PRO A 115 6.60 4.80 -8.45
N GLY A 116 6.25 5.44 -7.33
CA GLY A 116 4.87 5.84 -7.05
C GLY A 116 3.88 4.74 -6.67
N VAL A 117 4.18 3.46 -6.96
CA VAL A 117 3.27 2.33 -6.69
C VAL A 117 3.50 1.75 -5.31
N ARG A 118 2.46 1.77 -4.47
CA ARG A 118 2.51 1.26 -3.08
C ARG A 118 1.68 0.00 -2.86
N TYR A 119 0.90 -0.40 -3.85
CA TYR A 119 -0.04 -1.51 -3.77
C TYR A 119 0.27 -2.55 -4.85
N LYS A 120 -0.20 -3.77 -4.65
CA LYS A 120 -0.17 -4.84 -5.64
C LYS A 120 -1.48 -5.63 -5.62
N VAL A 121 -1.78 -6.29 -6.73
CA VAL A 121 -2.96 -7.16 -6.86
C VAL A 121 -2.65 -8.54 -6.29
N ILE A 122 -3.57 -9.11 -5.50
CA ILE A 122 -3.49 -10.49 -5.00
C ILE A 122 -4.51 -11.39 -5.67
N LYS A 123 -5.74 -10.91 -5.84
CA LYS A 123 -6.87 -11.69 -6.36
C LYS A 123 -7.62 -10.92 -7.42
N VAL A 124 -8.20 -11.67 -8.36
CA VAL A 124 -9.05 -11.19 -9.45
C VAL A 124 -10.30 -12.06 -9.44
N ASN A 125 -11.50 -11.46 -9.39
CA ASN A 125 -12.79 -12.15 -9.34
C ASN A 125 -12.82 -13.31 -8.33
N ASN A 126 -12.37 -13.03 -7.10
CA ASN A 126 -12.21 -13.98 -5.97
C ASN A 126 -11.19 -15.11 -6.15
N VAL A 127 -10.51 -15.21 -7.30
CA VAL A 127 -9.45 -16.19 -7.54
C VAL A 127 -8.07 -15.56 -7.27
N SER A 128 -7.16 -16.33 -6.68
CA SER A 128 -5.79 -15.88 -6.45
C SER A 128 -5.03 -15.70 -7.77
N LEU A 129 -4.43 -14.52 -7.96
CA LEU A 129 -3.61 -14.21 -9.14
C LEU A 129 -2.42 -15.18 -9.26
N LYS A 130 -1.87 -15.63 -8.14
CA LYS A 130 -0.78 -16.62 -8.10
C LYS A 130 -1.22 -17.98 -8.64
N GLU A 131 -2.48 -18.36 -8.43
CA GLU A 131 -3.03 -19.63 -8.92
C GLU A 131 -3.38 -19.56 -10.40
N LEU A 132 -3.93 -18.41 -10.85
CA LEU A 132 -4.15 -18.10 -12.27
C LEU A 132 -2.83 -18.13 -13.04
N TRP A 133 -1.80 -17.44 -12.52
CA TRP A 133 -0.48 -17.40 -13.15
C TRP A 133 0.19 -18.77 -13.25
N LYS A 134 -0.05 -19.65 -12.26
CA LYS A 134 0.45 -21.05 -12.30
C LYS A 134 -0.41 -21.98 -13.14
N GLY A 135 -1.53 -21.51 -13.70
CA GLY A 135 -2.48 -22.32 -14.46
C GLY A 135 -3.19 -23.39 -13.63
N ARG A 136 -3.21 -23.26 -12.29
CA ARG A 136 -3.87 -24.25 -11.40
C ARG A 136 -5.37 -24.02 -11.27
N LYS A 137 -5.81 -22.80 -11.55
CA LYS A 137 -7.20 -22.38 -11.56
C LYS A 137 -7.43 -21.52 -12.79
N GLU A 138 -8.66 -21.55 -13.27
CA GLU A 138 -9.10 -20.70 -14.36
C GLU A 138 -9.87 -19.50 -13.83
N LYS A 139 -9.89 -18.42 -14.62
CA LYS A 139 -10.69 -17.24 -14.31
C LYS A 139 -12.16 -17.64 -14.50
N PRO A 140 -13.05 -17.42 -13.51
CA PRO A 140 -14.47 -17.67 -13.69
C PRO A 140 -14.96 -16.77 -14.82
N LEU A 141 -15.60 -17.39 -15.82
CA LEU A 141 -16.30 -16.68 -16.87
C LEU A 141 -17.51 -15.96 -16.24
N ARG A 142 -17.69 -14.69 -16.60
CA ARG A 142 -18.89 -13.92 -16.26
C ARG A 142 -20.01 -14.26 -17.25
#